data_AF-A0A959W959-F1
#
_entry.id   AF-A0A959W959-F1
#
_cell.length_a   1.000
_cell.length_b   1.000
_cell.length_c   1.000
_cell.angle_alpha   90.00
_cell.angle_beta   90.00
_cell.angle_gamma   90.00
#
_symmetry.space_group_name_H-M   'P 1'
#
loop_
_entity.id
_entity.type
_entity.pdbx_description
1 polymer ?
#
loop_
_entity_poly.entity_id
_entity_poly.type
_entity_poly.pdbx_seq_one_letter_code
_entity_poly.pdbx_strand_id
1 'polypeptide(L)'
;LNTAPLPTAPKARSGTVGAVLGFPGDGDFSAVPARMGTTGEVTSEDSYGEGPIQREMTSFRADVHPGNSGGPVVDGEGRVQTTVFAATVDATPAQGLGVPNDRVRRALDGAGDEVDTGPCT
;
A
#
# COMPACT_ATOMS: atom_id res chain seq x y z
N LEU A 1 -8.04 23.03 -2.23
CA LEU A 1 -7.36 22.66 -3.49
C LEU A 1 -8.39 21.95 -4.37
N ASN A 2 -8.70 22.48 -5.57
CA ASN A 2 -9.50 21.77 -6.57
C ASN A 2 -8.55 21.08 -7.56
N THR A 3 -7.91 20.01 -7.11
CA THR A 3 -7.03 19.19 -7.95
C THR A 3 -7.72 17.86 -8.27
N ALA A 4 -7.41 17.29 -9.42
CA ALA A 4 -7.82 15.93 -9.73
C ALA A 4 -7.15 14.95 -8.74
N PRO A 5 -7.86 13.90 -8.30
CA PRO A 5 -7.26 12.82 -7.52
C PRO A 5 -6.24 12.06 -8.37
N LEU A 6 -5.33 11.34 -7.70
CA LEU A 6 -4.38 10.49 -8.40
C LEU A 6 -5.12 9.42 -9.21
N PRO A 7 -4.81 9.26 -10.51
CA PRO A 7 -5.34 8.15 -11.28
C PRO A 7 -4.78 6.84 -10.73
N THR A 8 -5.53 5.77 -10.94
CA THR A 8 -5.25 4.49 -10.32
C THR A 8 -4.95 3.50 -11.45
N ALA A 9 -3.79 2.82 -11.39
CA ALA A 9 -3.40 1.92 -12.47
C ALA A 9 -4.41 0.75 -12.56
N PRO A 10 -4.74 0.26 -13.77
CA PRO A 10 -5.63 -0.88 -13.91
C PRO A 10 -5.09 -2.14 -13.23
N LYS A 11 -3.77 -2.34 -13.30
CA LYS A 11 -3.05 -3.42 -12.64
C LYS A 11 -1.60 -3.00 -12.35
N ALA A 12 -1.09 -3.35 -11.17
CA ALA A 12 0.32 -3.22 -10.87
C ALA A 12 1.16 -4.13 -11.78
N ARG A 13 2.19 -3.58 -12.43
CA ARG A 13 3.09 -4.36 -13.29
C ARG A 13 4.43 -4.57 -12.59
N SER A 14 4.83 -5.83 -12.44
CA SER A 14 6.15 -6.18 -11.90
C SER A 14 7.26 -5.50 -12.69
N GLY A 15 8.29 -5.03 -11.98
CA GLY A 15 9.42 -4.30 -12.55
C GLY A 15 9.17 -2.82 -12.78
N THR A 16 7.92 -2.33 -12.68
CA THR A 16 7.60 -0.89 -12.81
C THR A 16 8.38 -0.09 -11.77
N VAL A 17 9.06 0.95 -12.24
CA VAL A 17 9.72 1.93 -11.37
C VAL A 17 8.68 2.94 -10.90
N GLY A 18 8.73 3.27 -9.63
CA GLY A 18 7.81 4.22 -9.01
C GLY A 18 8.42 4.89 -7.78
N ALA A 19 7.57 5.49 -6.97
CA ALA A 19 7.93 6.06 -5.69
C ALA A 19 6.84 5.81 -4.64
N VAL A 20 7.25 5.51 -3.40
CA VAL A 20 6.39 5.58 -2.21
C VAL A 20 6.25 7.05 -1.84
N LEU A 21 5.01 7.52 -1.70
CA LEU A 21 4.72 8.87 -1.22
C LEU A 21 4.12 8.79 0.18
N GLY A 22 4.67 9.52 1.14
CA GLY A 22 4.14 9.49 2.52
C GLY A 22 4.83 10.47 3.47
N PHE A 23 4.55 10.29 4.77
CA PHE A 23 5.05 11.13 5.86
C PHE A 23 5.74 10.24 6.90
N PRO A 24 6.95 9.74 6.62
CA PRO A 24 7.63 8.79 7.50
C PRO A 24 7.92 9.43 8.86
N GLY A 25 7.64 8.69 9.94
CA GLY A 25 7.87 9.13 11.32
C GLY A 25 7.11 10.40 11.71
N ASP A 26 5.93 10.64 11.11
CA ASP A 26 5.13 11.86 11.27
C ASP A 26 5.87 13.15 10.87
N GLY A 27 6.89 13.01 10.02
CA GLY A 27 7.71 14.10 9.52
C GLY A 27 7.19 14.73 8.24
N ASP A 28 8.09 15.39 7.52
CA ASP A 28 7.79 16.01 6.23
C ASP A 28 7.43 14.98 5.16
N PHE A 29 6.75 15.45 4.12
CA PHE A 29 6.49 14.66 2.92
C PHE A 29 7.78 14.12 2.32
N SER A 30 7.80 12.83 1.99
CA SER A 30 8.90 12.18 1.29
C SER A 30 8.43 11.39 0.08
N ALA A 31 9.31 11.31 -0.92
CA ALA A 31 9.15 10.48 -2.10
C ALA A 31 10.37 9.54 -2.21
N VAL A 32 10.16 8.25 -1.93
CA VAL A 32 11.24 7.25 -1.90
C VAL A 32 11.13 6.34 -3.12
N PRO A 33 12.23 6.11 -3.87
CA PRO A 33 12.21 5.22 -5.03
C PRO A 33 11.68 3.83 -4.69
N ALA A 34 10.82 3.32 -5.55
CA ALA A 34 10.21 2.01 -5.44
C ALA A 34 10.35 1.21 -6.73
N ARG A 35 10.38 -0.12 -6.60
CA ARG A 35 10.25 -1.03 -7.74
C ARG A 35 9.18 -2.07 -7.44
N MET A 36 8.14 -2.10 -8.26
CA MET A 36 7.03 -3.03 -8.12
C MET A 36 7.48 -4.48 -8.29
N GLY A 37 6.96 -5.35 -7.44
CA GLY A 37 7.04 -6.81 -7.55
C GLY A 37 5.75 -7.38 -8.11
N THR A 38 5.44 -8.62 -7.73
CA THR A 38 4.24 -9.34 -8.16
C THR A 38 3.10 -9.14 -7.18
N THR A 39 1.87 -9.25 -7.69
CA THR A 39 0.67 -9.43 -6.86
C THR A 39 0.44 -10.92 -6.64
N GLY A 40 0.15 -11.32 -5.41
CA GLY A 40 -0.09 -12.71 -5.04
C GLY A 40 -0.65 -12.84 -3.63
N GLU A 41 -0.95 -14.07 -3.23
CA GLU A 41 -1.43 -14.36 -1.88
C GLU A 41 -0.29 -14.29 -0.86
N VAL A 42 -0.56 -13.62 0.24
CA VAL A 42 0.29 -13.54 1.42
C VAL A 42 -0.50 -14.09 2.59
N THR A 43 0.10 -15.04 3.30
CA THR A 43 -0.43 -15.53 4.57
C THR A 43 0.09 -14.64 5.69
N SER A 44 -0.82 -14.06 6.46
CA SER A 44 -0.50 -13.22 7.63
C SER A 44 -1.53 -13.45 8.74
N GLU A 45 -1.31 -12.79 9.86
CA GLU A 45 -2.38 -12.47 10.80
C GLU A 45 -3.13 -11.22 10.28
N ASP A 46 -4.31 -10.98 10.83
CA ASP A 46 -5.01 -9.72 10.65
C ASP A 46 -4.41 -8.61 11.54
N SER A 47 -5.08 -7.46 11.62
CA SER A 47 -4.61 -6.33 12.44
C SER A 47 -4.75 -6.54 13.94
N TYR A 48 -5.45 -7.59 14.38
CA TYR A 48 -5.71 -7.94 15.78
C TYR A 48 -4.92 -9.18 16.22
N GLY A 49 -4.04 -9.71 15.36
CA GLY A 49 -3.25 -10.91 15.65
C GLY A 49 -4.00 -12.22 15.43
N GLU A 50 -5.16 -12.20 14.76
CA GLU A 50 -5.92 -13.41 14.44
C GLU A 50 -5.49 -13.99 13.08
N GLY A 51 -5.37 -15.31 12.98
CA GLY A 51 -4.92 -15.95 11.75
C GLY A 51 -4.86 -17.47 11.79
N PRO A 52 -4.37 -18.11 10.71
CA PRO A 52 -3.84 -17.46 9.50
C PRO A 52 -4.94 -16.95 8.56
N ILE A 53 -4.74 -15.78 7.96
CA ILE A 53 -5.56 -15.26 6.86
C ILE A 53 -4.75 -15.15 5.57
N GLN A 54 -5.40 -15.41 4.44
CA GLN A 54 -4.81 -15.22 3.12
C GLN A 54 -5.32 -13.92 2.51
N ARG A 55 -4.40 -13.06 2.08
CA ARG A 55 -4.71 -11.76 1.48
C ARG A 55 -3.96 -11.60 0.17
N GLU A 56 -4.64 -11.12 -0.86
CA GLU A 56 -3.98 -10.71 -2.09
C GLU A 56 -3.27 -9.37 -1.87
N MET A 57 -1.95 -9.36 -2.04
CA MET A 57 -1.10 -8.20 -1.82
C MET A 57 -0.15 -8.00 -3.00
N THR A 58 0.20 -6.74 -3.28
CA THR A 58 1.24 -6.37 -4.25
C THR A 58 2.54 -6.12 -3.51
N SER A 59 3.58 -6.90 -3.82
CA SER A 59 4.94 -6.64 -3.30
C SER A 59 5.62 -5.49 -4.03
N PHE A 60 6.54 -4.82 -3.36
CA PHE A 60 7.45 -3.84 -3.96
C PHE A 60 8.75 -3.75 -3.15
N ARG A 61 9.82 -3.25 -3.77
CA ARG A 61 11.08 -2.93 -3.10
C ARG A 61 11.16 -1.43 -2.88
N ALA A 62 11.27 -1.00 -1.63
CA ALA A 62 11.50 0.38 -1.22
C ALA A 62 11.94 0.38 0.25
N ASP A 63 12.53 1.48 0.71
CA ASP A 63 12.79 1.72 2.13
C ASP A 63 11.51 2.29 2.77
N VAL A 64 10.71 1.42 3.39
CA VAL A 64 9.40 1.74 3.95
C VAL A 64 9.51 1.92 5.46
N HIS A 65 9.01 3.03 5.97
CA HIS A 65 9.01 3.40 7.38
C HIS A 65 7.59 3.57 7.92
N PRO A 66 7.37 3.45 9.24
CA PRO A 66 6.13 3.89 9.87
C PRO A 66 5.75 5.31 9.40
N GLY A 67 4.47 5.56 9.14
CA GLY A 67 3.99 6.80 8.51
C GLY A 67 3.93 6.76 6.98
N ASN A 68 4.45 5.70 6.33
CA ASN A 68 4.16 5.43 4.92
C ASN A 68 2.86 4.64 4.70
N SER A 69 2.40 3.87 5.69
CA SER A 69 1.17 3.08 5.59
C SER A 69 -0.04 3.96 5.23
N GLY A 70 -0.88 3.47 4.30
CA GLY A 70 -1.99 4.23 3.72
C GLY A 70 -1.61 5.13 2.54
N GLY A 71 -0.31 5.45 2.37
CA GLY A 71 0.20 6.21 1.23
C GLY A 71 0.26 5.40 -0.08
N PRO A 72 0.30 6.06 -1.25
CA PRO A 72 0.38 5.37 -2.54
C PRO A 72 1.83 5.04 -2.92
N VAL A 73 2.00 3.95 -3.66
CA VAL A 73 3.14 3.78 -4.57
C VAL A 73 2.70 4.26 -5.95
N VAL A 74 3.36 5.26 -6.52
CA VAL A 74 3.00 5.85 -7.83
C VAL A 74 4.04 5.54 -8.90
N ASP A 75 3.63 5.36 -10.16
CA ASP A 75 4.56 5.29 -11.29
C ASP A 75 4.94 6.68 -11.83
N GLY A 76 5.82 6.71 -12.84
CA GLY A 76 6.26 7.97 -13.48
C GLY A 76 5.15 8.73 -14.22
N GLU A 77 3.96 8.15 -14.39
CA GLU A 77 2.77 8.81 -14.94
C GLU A 77 1.81 9.29 -13.82
N GLY A 78 2.23 9.18 -12.55
CA GLY A 78 1.42 9.56 -11.39
C GLY A 78 0.30 8.57 -11.07
N ARG A 79 0.32 7.36 -11.66
CA ARG A 79 -0.73 6.36 -11.41
C ARG A 79 -0.39 5.53 -10.19
N VAL A 80 -1.32 5.43 -9.25
CA VAL A 80 -1.22 4.57 -8.08
C VAL A 80 -1.11 3.12 -8.53
N GLN A 81 -0.02 2.44 -8.17
CA GLN A 81 0.20 1.01 -8.41
C GLN A 81 -0.39 0.16 -7.28
N THR A 82 -0.27 0.62 -6.03
CA THR A 82 -0.79 -0.04 -4.82
C THR A 82 -0.80 0.94 -3.64
N THR A 83 -1.55 0.63 -2.58
CA THR A 83 -1.57 1.39 -1.32
C THR A 83 -0.71 0.67 -0.27
N VAL A 84 0.29 1.35 0.31
CA VAL A 84 1.21 0.75 1.28
C VAL A 84 0.47 0.23 2.51
N PHE A 85 0.74 -1.02 2.90
CA PHE A 85 0.16 -1.66 4.08
C PHE A 85 1.23 -1.97 5.12
N ALA A 86 2.27 -2.71 4.72
CA ALA A 86 3.29 -3.21 5.62
C ALA A 86 4.68 -3.21 4.98
N ALA A 87 5.72 -3.30 5.82
CA ALA A 87 7.08 -3.63 5.42
C ALA A 87 7.40 -5.06 5.85
N THR A 88 8.21 -5.77 5.07
CA THR A 88 8.74 -7.08 5.50
C THR A 88 9.85 -6.85 6.52
N VAL A 89 9.72 -7.48 7.69
CA VAL A 89 10.78 -7.49 8.72
C VAL A 89 11.95 -8.34 8.21
N ASP A 90 13.18 -7.85 8.36
CA ASP A 90 14.45 -8.53 8.04
C ASP A 90 14.69 -8.94 6.58
N ALA A 91 13.92 -8.43 5.62
CA ALA A 91 14.19 -8.69 4.20
C ALA A 91 15.39 -7.85 3.69
N THR A 92 16.34 -8.50 3.03
CA THR A 92 17.42 -7.83 2.29
C THR A 92 17.36 -8.22 0.80
N PRO A 93 17.07 -7.29 -0.11
CA PRO A 93 16.77 -5.88 0.12
C PRO A 93 15.39 -5.67 0.78
N ALA A 94 15.18 -4.52 1.41
CA ALA A 94 13.92 -4.13 2.02
C ALA A 94 12.74 -4.26 1.04
N GLN A 95 11.63 -4.81 1.51
CA GLN A 95 10.40 -4.98 0.73
C GLN A 95 9.20 -4.41 1.49
N GLY A 96 8.20 -3.99 0.73
CA GLY A 96 6.89 -3.61 1.21
C GLY A 96 5.79 -4.44 0.57
N LEU A 97 4.66 -4.47 1.26
CA LEU A 97 3.40 -5.02 0.80
C LEU A 97 2.39 -3.89 0.71
N GLY A 98 1.62 -3.91 -0.38
CA GLY A 98 0.53 -2.97 -0.57
C GLY A 98 -0.78 -3.66 -0.97
N VAL A 99 -1.88 -3.01 -0.65
CA VAL A 99 -3.23 -3.41 -1.03
C VAL A 99 -3.42 -3.13 -2.53
N PRO A 100 -3.84 -4.13 -3.33
CA PRO A 100 -4.12 -3.95 -4.74
C PRO A 100 -5.27 -2.96 -5.00
N ASN A 101 -5.17 -2.20 -6.09
CA ASN A 101 -6.13 -1.14 -6.40
C ASN A 101 -7.58 -1.63 -6.56
N ASP A 102 -7.81 -2.84 -7.04
CA ASP A 102 -9.15 -3.41 -7.17
C ASP A 102 -9.79 -3.72 -5.81
N ARG A 103 -8.98 -4.08 -4.81
CA ARG A 103 -9.43 -4.26 -3.42
C ARG A 103 -9.85 -2.93 -2.81
N VAL A 104 -9.06 -1.88 -3.02
CA VAL A 104 -9.41 -0.51 -2.58
C VAL A 104 -10.69 -0.03 -3.27
N ARG A 105 -10.80 -0.18 -4.60
CA ARG A 105 -12.00 0.22 -5.36
C ARG A 105 -13.26 -0.49 -4.85
N ARG A 106 -13.19 -1.80 -4.64
CA ARG A 106 -14.32 -2.58 -4.11
C ARG A 106 -14.76 -2.11 -2.72
N ALA A 107 -13.80 -1.74 -1.86
CA ALA A 107 -14.12 -1.19 -0.55
C ALA A 107 -14.81 0.17 -0.65
N LEU A 108 -14.38 1.02 -1.60
CA LEU A 108 -14.98 2.33 -1.85
C LEU A 108 -16.38 2.23 -2.47
N ASP A 109 -16.67 1.21 -3.27
CA ASP A 109 -18.01 0.99 -3.87
C ASP A 109 -19.10 0.79 -2.79
N GLY A 110 -18.72 0.34 -1.59
CA GLY A 110 -19.62 0.16 -0.45
C GLY A 110 -19.45 1.22 0.64
N ALA A 111 -18.62 2.25 0.44
CA ALA A 111 -18.39 3.29 1.43
C ALA A 111 -19.47 4.37 1.39
N GLY A 112 -19.91 4.85 2.55
CA GLY A 112 -20.89 5.93 2.61
C GLY A 112 -21.37 6.27 4.02
N ASP A 113 -21.44 5.27 4.89
CA ASP A 113 -21.85 5.42 6.28
C ASP A 113 -20.66 5.36 7.24
N GLU A 114 -20.81 5.99 8.41
CA GLU A 114 -19.87 5.86 9.52
C GLU A 114 -19.90 4.43 10.07
N VAL A 115 -18.71 3.91 10.38
CA VAL A 115 -18.52 2.58 10.95
C VAL A 115 -17.53 2.67 12.12
N ASP A 116 -17.60 1.68 13.01
CA ASP A 116 -16.64 1.52 14.11
C ASP A 116 -15.23 1.19 13.57
N THR A 117 -14.18 1.68 14.23
CA THR A 117 -12.77 1.44 13.84
C THR A 117 -12.20 0.13 14.38
N GLY A 118 -13.00 -0.62 15.14
CA GLY A 118 -12.60 -1.80 15.87
C GLY A 118 -11.79 -1.47 17.13
N PRO A 119 -11.38 -2.52 17.87
CA PRO A 119 -10.65 -2.38 19.14
C PRO A 119 -9.15 -2.10 18.95
N CYS A 120 -8.49 -1.67 20.03
CA CYS A 120 -7.04 -1.73 20.17
C CYS A 120 -6.69 -2.93 21.05
N THR A 121 -6.20 -4.01 20.45
CA THR A 121 -5.91 -5.29 21.14
C THR A 121 -4.43 -5.60 21.17
#